data_AF-A0A8K0NZD1-F1
#
_entry.id   AF-A0A8K0NZD1-F1
#
_cell.length_a   1.000
_cell.length_b   1.000
_cell.length_c   1.000
_cell.angle_alpha   90.00
_cell.angle_beta   90.00
_cell.angle_gamma   90.00
#
_symmetry.space_group_name_H-M   'P 1'
#
loop_
_entity.id
_entity.type
_entity.pdbx_description
1 polymer ?
#
loop_
_entity_poly.entity_id
_entity_poly.type
_entity_poly.pdbx_seq_one_letter_code
_entity_poly.pdbx_strand_id
1 'polypeptide(L)'
;MEDEGNHGNDETRCFILSTLAAQHMSKVTCLICHTPMPVFDRYPLLDGTFFLSPIRHGSSCLQVRVEGSMQYLSSVCMGCLEGSWPPLRCRHCSKAWDGSSLVLGTMYSYDIFAATPCCANRLKCNGCEKAVLHPHQRLNFFSDYSHEVVCPHCGMPDTHFVKPLSSCFIRRGGEETLGWP
;
A
#
# COMPACT_ATOMS: atom_id res chain seq x y z
N MET A 1 4.03 22.20 -28.57
CA MET A 1 4.59 20.89 -28.16
C MET A 1 3.84 20.53 -26.89
N GLU A 2 2.65 19.99 -27.08
CA GLU A 2 1.64 19.81 -26.04
C GLU A 2 1.23 18.32 -26.04
N ASP A 3 1.02 17.77 -24.85
CA ASP A 3 0.16 16.60 -24.56
C ASP A 3 0.75 15.18 -24.41
N GLU A 4 2.04 15.00 -24.11
CA GLU A 4 2.52 13.69 -23.61
C GLU A 4 2.25 13.46 -22.11
N GLY A 5 1.73 14.48 -21.40
CA GLY A 5 1.44 14.40 -19.96
C GLY A 5 0.11 13.73 -19.60
N ASN A 6 -0.79 13.51 -20.57
CA ASN A 6 -2.16 13.06 -20.30
C ASN A 6 -2.37 11.54 -20.49
N HIS A 7 -1.59 10.88 -21.33
CA HIS A 7 -1.81 9.47 -21.68
C HIS A 7 -1.62 8.50 -20.52
N GLY A 8 -0.53 8.62 -19.74
CA GLY A 8 -0.26 7.69 -18.62
C GLY A 8 -1.27 7.82 -17.47
N ASN A 9 -1.83 9.01 -17.27
CA ASN A 9 -2.88 9.22 -16.29
C ASN A 9 -4.20 8.59 -16.75
N ASP A 10 -4.51 8.70 -18.05
CA ASP A 10 -5.74 8.11 -18.60
C ASP A 10 -5.71 6.58 -18.61
N GLU A 11 -4.56 5.96 -18.86
CA GLU A 11 -4.37 4.51 -18.75
C GLU A 11 -4.62 4.01 -17.32
N THR A 12 -4.04 4.70 -16.32
CA THR A 12 -4.23 4.38 -14.90
C THR A 12 -5.69 4.50 -14.50
N ARG A 13 -6.36 5.58 -14.92
CA ARG A 13 -7.80 5.78 -14.71
C ARG A 13 -8.62 4.66 -15.34
N CYS A 14 -8.37 4.35 -16.60
CA CYS A 14 -9.10 3.31 -17.32
C CYS A 14 -8.90 1.93 -16.68
N PHE A 15 -7.68 1.61 -16.23
CA PHE A 15 -7.38 0.38 -15.50
C PHE A 15 -8.21 0.26 -14.21
N ILE A 16 -8.23 1.30 -13.38
CA ILE A 16 -8.97 1.30 -12.11
C ILE A 16 -10.47 1.18 -12.36
N LEU A 17 -11.02 2.02 -13.25
CA LEU A 17 -12.46 2.05 -13.52
C LEU A 17 -12.96 0.76 -14.16
N SER A 18 -12.20 0.17 -15.10
CA SER A 18 -12.55 -1.11 -15.72
C SER A 18 -12.48 -2.26 -14.71
N THR A 19 -11.47 -2.28 -13.84
CA THR A 19 -11.34 -3.27 -12.75
C THR A 19 -12.55 -3.22 -11.82
N LEU A 20 -12.94 -2.02 -11.37
CA LEU A 20 -14.07 -1.84 -10.46
C LEU A 20 -15.41 -2.14 -11.12
N ALA A 21 -15.59 -1.73 -12.38
CA ALA A 21 -16.79 -2.04 -13.15
C ALA A 21 -16.98 -3.54 -13.34
N ALA A 22 -15.89 -4.29 -13.59
CA ALA A 22 -15.92 -5.75 -13.69
C ALA A 22 -16.34 -6.45 -12.38
N GLN A 23 -16.16 -5.79 -11.23
CA GLN A 23 -16.61 -6.26 -9.92
C GLN A 23 -17.95 -5.63 -9.48
N HIS A 24 -18.60 -4.84 -10.35
CA HIS A 24 -19.82 -4.09 -10.04
C HIS A 24 -19.69 -3.16 -8.82
N MET A 25 -18.51 -2.56 -8.64
CA MET A 25 -18.20 -1.69 -7.51
C MET A 25 -18.22 -0.21 -7.90
N SER A 26 -19.03 0.59 -7.20
CA SER A 26 -19.01 2.07 -7.27
C SER A 26 -18.38 2.72 -6.03
N LYS A 27 -17.97 1.89 -5.07
CA LYS A 27 -17.32 2.29 -3.82
C LYS A 27 -16.20 1.32 -3.51
N VAL A 28 -15.15 1.83 -2.88
CA VAL A 28 -14.04 1.04 -2.32
C VAL A 28 -13.92 1.33 -0.84
N THR A 29 -13.28 0.43 -0.10
CA THR A 29 -13.15 0.55 1.35
C THR A 29 -11.73 0.90 1.74
N CYS A 30 -11.56 1.92 2.57
CA CYS A 30 -10.25 2.26 3.12
C CYS A 30 -9.69 1.08 3.91
N LEU A 31 -8.48 0.66 3.57
CA LEU A 31 -7.80 -0.49 4.18
C LEU A 31 -7.55 -0.32 5.69
N ILE A 32 -7.48 0.92 6.18
CA ILE A 32 -7.11 1.24 7.57
C ILE A 32 -8.34 1.44 8.46
N CYS A 33 -9.34 2.17 7.98
CA CYS A 33 -10.51 2.56 8.78
C CYS A 33 -11.81 1.93 8.34
N HIS A 34 -11.79 1.15 7.26
CA HIS A 34 -12.96 0.51 6.67
C HIS A 34 -14.09 1.45 6.25
N THR A 35 -13.83 2.76 6.22
CA THR A 35 -14.79 3.74 5.69
C THR A 35 -14.97 3.52 4.19
N PRO A 36 -16.21 3.37 3.70
CA PRO A 36 -16.49 3.29 2.27
C PRO A 36 -16.26 4.66 1.62
N MET A 37 -15.63 4.66 0.46
CA MET A 37 -15.30 5.84 -0.34
C MET A 37 -15.93 5.71 -1.72
N PRO A 38 -16.65 6.73 -2.22
CA PRO A 38 -17.12 6.74 -3.60
C PRO A 38 -15.93 6.76 -4.57
N VAL A 39 -16.13 6.13 -5.73
CA VAL A 39 -15.17 6.21 -6.83
C VAL A 39 -15.72 7.17 -7.88
N PHE A 40 -14.91 8.14 -8.26
CA PHE A 40 -15.25 9.16 -9.25
C PHE A 40 -14.75 8.73 -10.63
N ASP A 41 -15.43 9.19 -11.68
CA ASP A 41 -15.10 8.93 -13.08
C ASP A 41 -13.98 9.82 -13.63
N ARG A 42 -13.67 10.90 -12.89
CA ARG A 42 -12.63 11.89 -13.15
C ARG A 42 -11.71 12.04 -11.94
N TYR A 43 -10.51 12.58 -12.16
CA TYR A 43 -9.59 12.87 -11.07
C TYR A 43 -10.12 13.98 -10.14
N PRO A 44 -9.89 13.87 -8.83
CA PRO A 44 -9.32 12.71 -8.13
C PRO A 44 -10.29 11.51 -8.15
N LEU A 45 -9.80 10.28 -8.37
CA LEU A 45 -10.67 9.09 -8.48
C LEU A 45 -11.26 8.63 -7.14
N LEU A 46 -10.69 9.06 -6.02
CA LEU A 46 -11.22 8.87 -4.68
C LEU A 46 -10.71 9.99 -3.75
N ASP A 47 -11.37 10.17 -2.61
CA ASP A 47 -10.90 10.99 -1.48
C ASP A 47 -9.82 10.24 -0.67
N GLY A 48 -8.70 9.94 -1.33
CA GLY A 48 -7.65 9.05 -0.85
C GLY A 48 -6.66 8.69 -1.95
N THR A 49 -5.97 7.57 -1.83
CA THR A 49 -5.08 7.05 -2.88
C THR A 49 -5.28 5.55 -3.07
N PHE A 50 -5.13 5.08 -4.31
CA PHE A 50 -4.98 3.67 -4.62
C PHE A 50 -3.50 3.27 -4.57
N PHE A 51 -3.24 1.99 -4.34
CA PHE A 51 -1.92 1.43 -4.53
C PHE A 51 -1.99 -0.06 -4.85
N LEU A 52 -0.97 -0.57 -5.52
CA LEU A 52 -0.78 -2.00 -5.75
C LEU A 52 0.16 -2.58 -4.69
N SER A 53 -0.14 -3.80 -4.24
CA SER A 53 0.73 -4.56 -3.34
C SER A 53 0.90 -5.98 -3.86
N PRO A 54 2.10 -6.60 -3.70
CA PRO A 54 2.30 -8.00 -4.04
C PRO A 54 1.57 -8.94 -3.07
N ILE A 55 1.23 -8.49 -1.86
CA ILE A 55 0.47 -9.28 -0.89
C ILE A 55 -0.92 -8.70 -0.67
N ARG A 56 -1.85 -9.55 -0.26
CA ARG A 56 -3.17 -9.11 0.14
C ARG A 56 -3.13 -8.59 1.56
N HIS A 57 -3.29 -7.28 1.73
CA HIS A 57 -3.34 -6.74 3.09
C HIS A 57 -4.64 -7.11 3.78
N GLY A 58 -5.81 -6.90 3.18
CA GLY A 58 -7.09 -7.20 3.84
C GLY A 58 -8.18 -7.66 2.89
N SER A 59 -9.35 -7.96 3.45
CA SER A 59 -10.49 -8.50 2.70
C SER A 59 -11.04 -7.60 1.59
N SER A 60 -10.85 -6.29 1.69
CA SER A 60 -11.31 -5.31 0.70
C SER A 60 -10.36 -5.12 -0.49
N CYS A 61 -9.19 -5.74 -0.49
CA CYS A 61 -8.22 -5.65 -1.58
C CYS A 61 -8.68 -6.48 -2.78
N LEU A 62 -8.67 -5.87 -3.97
CA LEU A 62 -9.05 -6.51 -5.22
C LEU A 62 -7.84 -7.16 -5.88
N GLN A 63 -7.95 -8.44 -6.19
CA GLN A 63 -6.91 -9.14 -6.92
C GLN A 63 -6.95 -8.71 -8.39
N VAL A 64 -5.81 -8.27 -8.92
CA VAL A 64 -5.65 -7.75 -10.28
C VAL A 64 -4.40 -8.34 -10.92
N ARG A 65 -4.34 -8.32 -12.26
CA ARG A 65 -3.13 -8.68 -13.02
C ARG A 65 -2.57 -7.44 -13.69
N VAL A 66 -1.32 -7.09 -13.38
CA VAL A 66 -0.61 -5.94 -13.94
C VAL A 66 0.73 -6.45 -14.46
N GLU A 67 1.04 -6.16 -15.72
CA GLU A 67 2.29 -6.60 -16.38
C GLU A 67 2.56 -8.12 -16.23
N GLY A 68 1.49 -8.92 -16.30
CA GLY A 68 1.57 -10.38 -16.16
C GLY A 68 1.64 -10.87 -14.70
N SER A 69 1.91 -10.00 -13.73
CA SER A 69 2.03 -10.33 -12.31
C SER A 69 0.71 -10.15 -11.56
N MET A 70 0.43 -11.07 -10.65
CA MET A 70 -0.73 -10.97 -9.75
C MET A 70 -0.42 -9.99 -8.62
N GLN A 71 -1.28 -9.00 -8.43
CA GLN A 71 -1.15 -7.97 -7.40
C GLN A 71 -2.51 -7.67 -6.76
N TYR A 72 -2.52 -6.83 -5.73
CA TYR A 72 -3.71 -6.44 -5.00
C TYR A 72 -3.91 -4.93 -5.03
N LEU A 73 -4.96 -4.49 -5.73
CA LEU A 73 -5.40 -3.10 -5.73
C LEU A 73 -6.07 -2.79 -4.39
N SER A 74 -5.50 -1.80 -3.70
CA SER A 74 -5.86 -1.40 -2.35
C SER A 74 -6.10 0.11 -2.29
N SER A 75 -6.87 0.58 -1.31
CA SER A 75 -7.17 2.01 -1.16
C SER A 75 -7.01 2.51 0.27
N VAL A 76 -6.56 3.74 0.45
CA VAL A 76 -6.47 4.42 1.75
C VAL A 76 -7.10 5.81 1.64
N CYS A 77 -8.00 6.16 2.57
CA CYS A 77 -8.65 7.47 2.58
C CYS A 77 -7.69 8.59 2.98
N MET A 78 -7.99 9.81 2.54
CA MET A 78 -7.27 11.04 2.89
C MET A 78 -7.05 11.17 4.41
N GLY A 79 -8.08 10.95 5.22
CA GLY A 79 -7.96 11.06 6.67
C GLY A 79 -6.99 10.06 7.32
N CYS A 80 -6.77 8.89 6.73
CA CYS A 80 -5.77 7.94 7.21
C CYS A 80 -4.36 8.24 6.66
N LEU A 81 -4.25 8.83 5.47
CA LEU A 81 -2.99 9.32 4.91
C LEU A 81 -2.40 10.45 5.76
N GLU A 82 -3.26 11.39 6.18
CA GLU A 82 -2.89 12.56 6.98
C GLU A 82 -2.72 12.27 8.49
N GLY A 83 -3.12 11.08 8.95
CA GLY A 83 -3.08 10.73 10.37
C GLY A 83 -4.16 11.39 11.24
N SER A 84 -5.24 11.89 10.62
CA SER A 84 -6.35 12.61 11.27
C SER A 84 -7.23 11.73 12.18
N TRP A 85 -7.16 10.40 12.03
CA TRP A 85 -7.82 9.41 12.88
C TRP A 85 -6.75 8.50 13.47
N PRO A 86 -6.88 8.01 14.73
CA PRO A 86 -5.74 7.67 15.57
C PRO A 86 -4.67 6.92 14.77
N PRO A 87 -3.48 7.52 14.62
CA PRO A 87 -2.59 7.20 13.53
C PRO A 87 -2.12 5.75 13.64
N LEU A 88 -1.93 5.10 12.51
CA LEU A 88 -1.21 3.84 12.47
C LEU A 88 0.18 4.08 13.05
N ARG A 89 0.54 3.29 14.07
CA ARG A 89 1.86 3.36 14.69
C ARG A 89 2.58 2.05 14.50
N CYS A 90 3.86 2.13 14.17
CA CYS A 90 4.68 0.94 14.06
C CYS A 90 4.72 0.22 15.41
N ARG A 91 4.47 -1.10 15.43
CA ARG A 91 4.55 -1.94 16.63
C ARG A 91 5.92 -1.94 17.30
N HIS A 92 6.98 -1.68 16.52
CA HIS A 92 8.36 -1.84 16.97
C HIS A 92 9.01 -0.52 17.43
N CYS A 93 8.73 0.59 16.75
CA CYS A 93 9.35 1.88 17.07
C CYS A 93 8.33 2.97 17.45
N SER A 94 7.04 2.66 17.47
CA SER A 94 5.93 3.58 17.79
C SER A 94 5.79 4.82 16.90
N LYS A 95 6.67 4.97 15.89
CA LYS A 95 6.59 6.04 14.89
C LYS A 95 5.25 5.94 14.17
N ALA A 96 4.55 7.07 14.08
CA ALA A 96 3.35 7.18 13.27
C ALA A 96 3.70 6.97 11.80
N TRP A 97 2.88 6.21 11.10
CA TRP A 97 2.92 6.18 9.64
C TRP A 97 2.39 7.51 9.11
N ASP A 98 3.05 8.00 8.07
CA ASP A 98 2.77 9.28 7.44
C ASP A 98 2.65 9.05 5.93
N GLY A 99 1.45 9.25 5.41
CA GLY A 99 1.12 9.17 4.00
C GLY A 99 0.79 10.52 3.40
N SER A 100 1.02 11.62 4.10
CA SER A 100 0.61 12.98 3.69
C SER A 100 1.28 13.48 2.41
N SER A 101 2.42 12.88 2.04
CA SER A 101 3.13 13.19 0.78
C SER A 101 2.58 12.46 -0.44
N LEU A 102 1.65 11.51 -0.26
CA LEU A 102 1.06 10.75 -1.36
C LEU A 102 0.00 11.58 -2.07
N VAL A 103 0.04 11.55 -3.40
CA VAL A 103 -0.93 12.24 -4.26
C VAL A 103 -2.29 11.56 -4.13
N LEU A 104 -3.32 12.39 -3.99
CA LEU A 104 -4.70 11.93 -3.88
C LEU A 104 -5.31 11.66 -5.27
N GLY A 105 -6.27 10.74 -5.30
CA GLY A 105 -7.05 10.41 -6.47
C GLY A 105 -6.31 9.63 -7.55
N THR A 106 -5.08 9.20 -7.31
CA THR A 106 -4.27 8.41 -8.24
C THR A 106 -4.01 6.99 -7.70
N MET A 107 -3.16 6.23 -8.38
CA MET A 107 -2.68 4.92 -7.96
C MET A 107 -1.15 4.85 -7.99
N TYR A 108 -0.57 4.29 -6.94
CA TYR A 108 0.85 3.91 -6.92
C TYR A 108 1.03 2.45 -7.33
N SER A 109 2.06 2.16 -8.14
CA SER A 109 2.41 0.79 -8.57
C SER A 109 3.21 0.01 -7.53
N TYR A 110 3.22 0.45 -6.27
CA TYR A 110 4.00 -0.13 -5.19
C TYR A 110 3.27 -0.04 -3.85
N ASP A 111 3.72 -0.85 -2.90
CA ASP A 111 3.18 -0.89 -1.55
C ASP A 111 3.61 0.35 -0.75
N ILE A 112 2.64 1.25 -0.52
CA ILE A 112 2.87 2.52 0.17
C ILE A 112 3.26 2.36 1.64
N PHE A 113 2.96 1.23 2.27
CA PHE A 113 3.37 0.96 3.65
C PHE A 113 4.81 0.44 3.74
N ALA A 114 5.27 -0.29 2.72
CA ALA A 114 6.63 -0.79 2.59
C ALA A 114 7.62 0.31 2.17
N ALA A 115 7.20 1.22 1.29
CA ALA A 115 8.02 2.27 0.68
C ALA A 115 8.74 3.20 1.69
N THR A 116 8.19 3.37 2.89
CA THR A 116 8.75 4.26 3.93
C THR A 116 9.05 3.50 5.24
N PRO A 117 10.05 2.60 5.25
CA PRO A 117 10.34 1.79 6.43
C PRO A 117 10.90 2.65 7.56
N CYS A 118 10.17 2.67 8.68
CA CYS A 118 10.48 3.49 9.85
C CYS A 118 11.56 2.93 10.77
N CYS A 119 11.86 1.63 10.72
CA CYS A 119 12.86 0.97 11.58
C CYS A 119 13.39 -0.33 10.94
N ALA A 120 14.47 -0.87 11.51
CA ALA A 120 15.13 -2.08 11.01
C ALA A 120 14.20 -3.33 11.01
N ASN A 121 13.19 -3.39 11.89
CA ASN A 121 12.23 -4.50 11.87
C ASN A 121 11.42 -4.56 10.56
N ARG A 122 11.23 -3.42 9.88
CA ARG A 122 10.58 -3.37 8.56
C ARG A 122 11.47 -3.92 7.44
N LEU A 123 12.76 -4.10 7.69
CA LEU A 123 13.78 -4.53 6.71
C LEU A 123 14.21 -6.00 6.90
N LYS A 124 13.54 -6.75 7.78
CA LYS A 124 13.86 -8.15 8.06
C LYS A 124 13.31 -9.09 6.99
N CYS A 125 13.95 -10.23 6.79
CA CYS A 125 13.45 -11.32 5.96
C CYS A 125 12.13 -11.88 6.54
N ASN A 126 11.21 -12.30 5.68
CA ASN A 126 9.97 -12.98 6.09
C ASN A 126 10.20 -14.40 6.64
N GLY A 127 11.28 -15.07 6.22
CA GLY A 127 11.60 -16.44 6.65
C GLY A 127 12.50 -16.51 7.87
N CYS A 128 13.68 -15.87 7.83
CA CYS A 128 14.70 -16.03 8.87
C CYS A 128 14.82 -14.83 9.84
N GLU A 129 14.00 -13.80 9.67
CA GLU A 129 13.97 -12.57 10.47
C GLU A 129 15.28 -11.75 10.54
N LYS A 130 16.34 -12.17 9.85
CA LYS A 130 17.58 -11.39 9.72
C LYS A 130 17.36 -10.22 8.77
N ALA A 131 18.10 -9.13 8.98
CA ALA A 131 17.99 -7.93 8.16
C ALA A 131 18.41 -8.22 6.71
N VAL A 132 17.55 -7.91 5.74
CA VAL A 132 17.85 -8.05 4.30
C VAL A 132 18.61 -6.83 3.80
N LEU A 133 18.32 -5.65 4.37
CA LEU A 133 19.04 -4.40 4.13
C LEU A 133 19.61 -3.86 5.44
N HIS A 134 20.74 -3.17 5.34
CA HIS A 134 21.30 -2.46 6.48
C HIS A 134 20.34 -1.33 6.93
N PRO A 135 20.16 -1.04 8.24
CA PRO A 135 19.16 -0.06 8.71
C PRO A 135 19.29 1.36 8.14
N HIS A 136 20.50 1.74 7.72
CA HIS A 136 20.82 3.05 7.14
C HIS A 136 20.79 3.04 5.60
N GLN A 137 20.75 1.86 4.99
CA GLN A 137 20.64 1.72 3.56
C GLN A 137 19.20 2.02 3.14
N ARG A 138 19.04 2.89 2.15
CA ARG A 138 17.78 3.16 1.49
C ARG A 138 17.88 2.68 0.06
N LEU A 139 16.79 2.11 -0.45
CA LEU A 139 16.65 1.89 -1.88
C LEU A 139 16.39 3.24 -2.57
N ASN A 140 16.78 3.32 -3.84
CA ASN A 140 16.69 4.55 -4.62
C ASN A 140 15.26 4.86 -5.03
N PHE A 141 14.44 3.83 -5.23
CA PHE A 141 13.05 3.97 -5.65
C PHE A 141 12.10 3.36 -4.62
N PHE A 142 10.96 4.01 -4.41
CA PHE A 142 9.91 3.50 -3.51
C PHE A 142 9.37 2.14 -3.97
N SER A 143 9.32 1.91 -5.28
CA SER A 143 8.90 0.65 -5.89
C SER A 143 9.80 -0.52 -5.53
N ASP A 144 11.10 -0.29 -5.33
CA ASP A 144 12.06 -1.36 -5.01
C ASP A 144 11.73 -2.07 -3.68
N TYR A 145 11.01 -1.40 -2.77
CA TYR A 145 10.55 -2.02 -1.52
C TYR A 145 9.44 -3.06 -1.75
N SER A 146 8.82 -3.08 -2.92
CA SER A 146 7.74 -4.02 -3.27
C SER A 146 8.21 -5.18 -4.15
N HIS A 147 9.47 -5.16 -4.59
CA HIS A 147 10.03 -6.21 -5.44
C HIS A 147 10.41 -7.46 -4.64
N GLU A 148 10.42 -8.58 -5.34
CA GLU A 148 11.01 -9.82 -4.84
C GLU A 148 12.53 -9.68 -4.80
N VAL A 149 13.14 -10.02 -3.66
CA VAL A 149 14.59 -10.06 -3.51
C VAL A 149 14.99 -11.34 -2.78
N VAL A 150 16.18 -11.84 -3.07
CA VAL A 150 16.73 -13.03 -2.40
C VAL A 150 17.34 -12.62 -1.07
N CYS A 151 16.92 -13.27 0.03
CA CYS A 151 17.52 -13.03 1.33
C CYS A 151 19.02 -13.42 1.33
N PRO A 152 19.95 -12.52 1.73
CA PRO A 152 21.38 -12.84 1.76
C PRO A 152 21.77 -13.84 2.86
N HIS A 153 20.84 -14.18 3.76
CA HIS A 153 21.10 -15.06 4.89
C HIS A 153 20.51 -16.46 4.77
N CYS A 154 19.33 -16.61 4.16
CA CYS A 154 18.67 -17.90 3.99
C CYS A 154 18.36 -18.28 2.54
N GLY A 155 18.63 -17.39 1.57
CA GLY A 155 18.42 -17.66 0.15
C GLY A 155 16.95 -17.67 -0.30
N MET A 156 15.99 -17.38 0.58
CA MET A 156 14.56 -17.32 0.23
C MET A 156 14.29 -16.10 -0.68
N PRO A 157 13.75 -16.28 -1.90
CA PRO A 157 13.19 -15.20 -2.70
C PRO A 157 11.79 -14.84 -2.18
N ASP A 158 11.56 -13.58 -1.84
CA ASP A 158 10.25 -13.08 -1.42
C ASP A 158 10.21 -11.52 -1.40
N THR A 159 9.02 -10.92 -1.28
CA THR A 159 8.83 -9.48 -1.11
C THR A 159 9.04 -9.07 0.35
N HIS A 160 10.29 -9.14 0.80
CA HIS A 160 10.62 -9.08 2.22
C HIS A 160 10.20 -7.80 2.94
N PHE A 161 10.08 -6.65 2.27
CA PHE A 161 9.74 -5.38 2.92
C PHE A 161 8.23 -5.12 2.97
N VAL A 162 7.46 -5.87 2.18
CA VAL A 162 6.00 -5.87 2.23
C VAL A 162 5.56 -6.84 3.32
N LYS A 163 5.03 -6.28 4.40
CA LYS A 163 4.65 -7.01 5.61
C LYS A 163 3.15 -6.87 5.84
N PRO A 164 2.46 -7.90 6.36
CA PRO A 164 1.07 -7.78 6.77
C PRO A 164 0.89 -6.58 7.71
N LEU A 165 -0.09 -5.70 7.45
CA LEU A 165 -0.27 -4.50 8.26
C LEU A 165 -0.49 -4.81 9.74
N SER A 166 -1.22 -5.89 10.04
CA SER A 166 -1.43 -6.39 11.39
C SER A 166 -0.13 -6.72 12.13
N SER A 167 0.92 -7.17 11.42
CA SER A 167 2.25 -7.48 11.99
C SER A 167 3.12 -6.23 12.21
N CYS A 168 2.87 -5.16 11.45
CA CYS A 168 3.72 -3.97 11.45
C CYS A 168 3.15 -2.79 12.22
N PHE A 169 1.83 -2.68 12.27
CA PHE A 169 1.13 -1.51 12.79
C PHE A 169 0.06 -1.88 13.82
N ILE A 170 -0.22 -0.90 14.69
CA ILE A 170 -1.35 -0.86 15.60
C ILE A 170 -2.10 0.44 15.40
N ARG A 171 -3.41 0.40 15.64
CA ARG A 171 -4.28 1.58 15.70
C ARG A 171 -4.57 1.87 17.17
N ARG A 172 -4.24 3.07 17.66
CA ARG A 172 -4.54 3.47 19.05
C ARG A 172 -5.87 4.19 19.14
N GLY A 173 -7.01 3.48 19.15
CA GLY A 173 -8.31 4.13 19.37
C GLY A 173 -9.53 3.37 18.84
N GLY A 174 -9.72 2.15 19.32
CA GLY A 174 -10.88 1.31 19.11
C GLY A 174 -10.59 -0.01 19.81
N GLU A 175 -11.54 -0.49 20.62
CA GLU A 175 -11.43 -1.70 21.43
C GLU A 175 -10.63 -2.82 20.75
N GLU A 176 -9.77 -3.45 21.54
CA GLU A 176 -9.23 -4.77 21.25
C GLU A 176 -10.38 -5.66 20.74
N THR A 177 -10.16 -6.34 19.61
CA THR A 177 -11.13 -7.11 18.80
C THR A 177 -11.87 -6.35 17.67
N LEU A 178 -11.12 -5.70 16.78
CA LEU A 178 -11.48 -5.76 15.36
C LEU A 178 -10.36 -6.48 14.64
N GLY A 179 -10.60 -7.77 14.39
CA GLY A 179 -9.77 -8.58 13.52
C GLY A 179 -9.53 -7.80 12.23
N TRP A 180 -8.26 -7.67 11.89
CA TRP A 180 -7.89 -7.39 10.52
C TRP A 180 -8.55 -8.48 9.65
N PRO A 181 -9.48 -8.13 8.74
CA PRO A 181 -10.20 -9.16 7.98
C PRO A 181 -9.30 -9.83 6.94
#